data_AF-A0A956LFY2-F1
#
_entry.id   AF-A0A956LFY2-F1
#
_cell.length_a   1.000
_cell.length_b   1.000
_cell.length_c   1.000
_cell.angle_alpha   90.00
_cell.angle_beta   90.00
_cell.angle_gamma   90.00
#
_symmetry.space_group_name_H-M   'P 1'
#
loop_
_entity.id
_entity.type
_entity.pdbx_description
1 polymer ?
#
loop_
_entity_poly.entity_id
_entity_poly.type
_entity_poly.pdbx_seq_one_letter_code
_entity_poly.pdbx_strand_id
1 'polypeptide(L)'
;MEDELATRALFTRTLATSADLSVISVDNAEEGKLLARMCEFDVAVLDLVLDDGTGFDVLEELRANRTPECVVLVSAHIDAFRRSVRIEPNLVLLDKPVSSARLLDALDSAAPRHDHFEFTVPEYLQIACMGLHSVRLEVWRRDQLFGSVTILDGQLWSARDARGSGEDAFRRVLELDDATVVCRAPGAVGEDRDISRSWQHVLLDAAKLGDEGARDDAAARPVELSPAERVEDIIEHAARAVRDSRFHDAYAAYSRVLELDGRNGLALVNVARLRRLGFDDEAL
;
A
#
# COMPACT_ATOMS: atom_id res chain seq x y z
N MET A 1 -6.15 17.13 15.73
CA MET A 1 -5.52 18.06 16.68
C MET A 1 -5.77 19.47 16.18
N GLU A 2 -6.43 20.28 16.99
CA GLU A 2 -6.81 21.67 16.68
C GLU A 2 -7.13 22.34 18.01
N ASP A 3 -6.54 23.51 18.30
CA ASP A 3 -6.71 24.26 19.55
C ASP A 3 -8.06 24.99 19.60
N GLU A 4 -8.50 25.55 18.48
CA GLU A 4 -9.78 26.25 18.37
C GLU A 4 -10.96 25.29 18.51
N LEU A 5 -11.75 25.46 19.58
CA LEU A 5 -12.88 24.58 19.91
C LEU A 5 -13.90 24.42 18.76
N ALA A 6 -14.21 25.52 18.06
CA ALA A 6 -15.18 25.50 16.96
C ALA A 6 -14.67 24.67 15.78
N THR A 7 -13.42 24.86 15.40
CA THR A 7 -12.77 24.12 14.31
C THR A 7 -12.54 22.67 14.68
N ARG A 8 -12.11 22.39 15.92
CA ARG A 8 -11.98 21.02 16.44
C ARG A 8 -13.31 20.28 16.40
N ALA A 9 -14.40 20.92 16.87
CA ALA A 9 -15.73 20.33 16.85
C ALA A 9 -16.25 20.08 15.43
N LEU A 10 -15.93 20.98 14.47
CA LEU A 10 -16.25 20.78 13.06
C LEU A 10 -15.56 19.53 12.52
N PHE A 11 -14.25 19.41 12.72
CA PHE A 11 -13.47 18.26 12.25
C PHE A 11 -13.96 16.97 12.88
N THR A 12 -14.07 16.92 14.22
CA THR A 12 -14.53 15.72 14.93
C THR A 12 -15.90 15.27 14.42
N ARG A 13 -16.86 16.19 14.24
CA ARG A 13 -18.18 15.85 13.73
C ARG A 13 -18.14 15.37 12.28
N THR A 14 -17.37 16.03 11.42
CA THR A 14 -17.24 15.61 10.01
C THR A 14 -16.63 14.23 9.89
N LEU A 15 -15.53 13.95 10.61
CA LEU A 15 -14.88 12.64 10.60
C LEU A 15 -15.78 11.55 11.18
N ALA A 16 -16.52 11.85 12.25
CA ALA A 16 -17.44 10.90 12.87
C ALA A 16 -18.69 10.59 12.02
N THR A 17 -18.94 11.32 10.92
CA THR A 17 -20.00 10.94 9.98
C THR A 17 -19.64 9.73 9.11
N SER A 18 -18.35 9.41 8.99
CA SER A 18 -17.89 8.21 8.30
C SER A 18 -18.03 6.99 9.22
N ALA A 19 -18.74 5.96 8.76
CA ALA A 19 -19.07 4.78 9.57
C ALA A 19 -17.84 3.97 10.03
N ASP A 20 -16.71 4.14 9.34
CA ASP A 20 -15.50 3.34 9.52
C ASP A 20 -14.42 4.04 10.38
N LEU A 21 -14.70 5.25 10.91
CA LEU A 21 -13.71 6.03 11.66
C LEU A 21 -14.07 6.14 13.14
N SER A 22 -13.11 5.81 14.02
CA SER A 22 -13.13 6.17 15.43
C SER A 22 -12.28 7.41 15.64
N VAL A 23 -12.89 8.49 16.16
CA VAL A 23 -12.25 9.81 16.21
C VAL A 23 -11.80 10.16 17.62
N ILE A 24 -10.52 10.44 17.78
CA ILE A 24 -9.93 11.02 18.98
C ILE A 24 -9.47 12.45 18.65
N SER A 25 -9.84 13.43 19.47
CA SER A 25 -9.47 14.82 19.27
C SER A 25 -8.81 15.40 20.52
N VAL A 26 -7.69 16.08 20.31
CA VAL A 26 -6.91 16.81 21.33
C VAL A 26 -6.78 18.27 20.92
N ASP A 27 -6.49 19.14 21.90
CA ASP A 27 -6.44 20.59 21.73
C ASP A 27 -5.05 21.21 21.87
N ASN A 28 -4.03 20.40 22.09
CA ASN A 28 -2.67 20.85 22.27
C ASN A 28 -1.67 19.81 21.72
N ALA A 29 -0.45 20.27 21.42
CA ALA A 29 0.61 19.46 20.84
C ALA A 29 1.16 18.43 21.84
N GLU A 30 1.28 18.78 23.12
CA GLU A 30 1.75 17.87 24.18
C GLU A 30 0.93 16.57 24.26
N GLU A 31 -0.39 16.68 24.33
CA GLU A 31 -1.32 15.54 24.36
C GLU A 31 -1.31 14.79 23.02
N GLY A 32 -1.22 15.51 21.90
CA GLY A 32 -1.05 14.91 20.57
C GLY A 32 0.18 14.01 20.47
N LYS A 33 1.34 14.48 20.96
CA LYS A 33 2.58 13.69 21.00
C LYS A 33 2.46 12.47 21.92
N LEU A 34 1.80 12.62 23.07
CA LEU A 34 1.59 11.50 23.99
C LEU A 34 0.75 10.40 23.34
N LEU A 35 -0.36 10.76 22.71
CA LEU A 35 -1.21 9.79 22.00
C LEU A 35 -0.49 9.16 20.81
N ALA A 36 0.26 9.95 20.03
CA ALA A 36 1.03 9.44 18.90
C ALA A 36 2.05 8.36 19.30
N ARG A 37 2.63 8.46 20.50
CA ARG A 37 3.55 7.44 21.05
C ARG A 37 2.85 6.20 21.62
N MET A 38 1.61 6.34 22.08
CA MET A 38 0.89 5.29 22.80
C MET A 38 -0.09 4.52 21.91
N CYS A 39 -0.53 5.12 20.81
CA CYS A 39 -1.56 4.60 19.94
C CYS A 39 -1.13 4.70 18.47
N GLU A 40 -1.62 3.77 17.66
CA GLU A 40 -1.48 3.83 16.21
C GLU A 40 -2.71 4.51 15.61
N PHE A 41 -2.50 5.31 14.57
CA PHE A 41 -3.55 6.04 13.87
C PHE A 41 -3.46 5.79 12.37
N ASP A 42 -4.56 5.38 11.74
CA ASP A 42 -4.63 5.24 10.28
C ASP A 42 -4.71 6.62 9.60
N VAL A 43 -5.37 7.58 10.26
CA VAL A 43 -5.59 8.93 9.77
C VAL A 43 -5.22 9.95 10.84
N ALA A 44 -4.47 10.99 10.47
CA ALA A 44 -4.16 12.11 11.34
C ALA A 44 -4.55 13.45 10.69
N VAL A 45 -5.31 14.29 11.41
CA VAL A 45 -5.59 15.68 11.02
C VAL A 45 -4.92 16.59 12.04
N LEU A 46 -3.94 17.39 11.61
CA LEU A 46 -3.08 18.17 12.50
C LEU A 46 -3.09 19.64 12.07
N ASP A 47 -3.46 20.53 12.99
CA ASP A 47 -3.11 21.93 12.85
C ASP A 47 -1.60 22.12 13.03
N LEU A 48 -1.00 22.93 12.18
CA LEU A 48 0.44 23.16 12.16
C LEU A 48 0.90 24.16 13.21
N VAL A 49 0.09 25.16 13.51
CA VAL A 49 0.46 26.25 14.42
C VAL A 49 -0.41 26.11 15.66
N LEU A 50 0.20 25.75 16.78
CA LEU A 50 -0.45 25.65 18.08
C LEU A 50 0.29 26.53 19.09
N ASP A 51 -0.39 26.84 20.19
CA ASP A 51 0.17 27.66 21.27
C ASP A 51 1.37 26.99 21.97
N ASP A 52 1.38 25.65 22.06
CA ASP A 52 2.34 24.85 22.83
C ASP A 52 3.35 24.06 21.97
N GLY A 53 3.28 24.19 20.64
CA GLY A 53 4.16 23.48 19.72
C GLY A 53 3.69 23.53 18.28
N THR A 54 4.14 22.58 17.47
CA THR A 54 3.75 22.50 16.07
C THR A 54 3.14 21.14 15.73
N GLY A 55 2.25 21.13 14.72
CA GLY A 55 1.73 19.89 14.15
C GLY A 55 2.80 18.94 13.64
N PHE A 56 3.99 19.45 13.33
CA PHE A 56 5.13 18.63 12.95
C PHE A 56 5.68 17.78 14.09
N ASP A 57 5.75 18.33 15.29
CA ASP A 57 6.29 17.60 16.43
C ASP A 57 5.44 16.35 16.68
N VAL A 58 4.11 16.46 16.49
CA VAL A 58 3.19 15.32 16.55
C VAL A 58 3.35 14.39 15.35
N LEU A 59 3.54 14.93 14.14
CA LEU A 59 3.78 14.13 12.94
C LEU A 59 5.06 13.29 13.03
N GLU A 60 6.13 13.82 13.63
CA GLU A 60 7.37 13.08 13.86
C GLU A 60 7.15 11.91 14.83
N GLU A 61 6.42 12.12 15.92
CA GLU A 61 6.07 11.06 16.87
C GLU A 61 5.17 9.99 16.23
N LEU A 62 4.19 10.40 15.42
CA LEU A 62 3.35 9.47 14.65
C LEU A 62 4.22 8.62 13.72
N ARG A 63 5.15 9.25 13.00
CA ARG A 63 6.07 8.54 12.09
C ARG A 63 7.00 7.57 12.82
N ALA A 64 7.45 7.93 14.02
CA ALA A 64 8.33 7.10 14.84
C ALA A 64 7.62 5.86 15.39
N ASN A 65 6.32 5.95 15.67
CA ASN A 65 5.52 4.82 16.13
C ASN A 65 5.00 3.98 14.95
N ARG A 66 4.09 4.54 14.15
CA ARG A 66 3.58 3.98 12.90
C ARG A 66 3.05 5.11 12.04
N THR A 67 3.63 5.29 10.86
CA THR A 67 3.21 6.40 10.00
C THR A 67 1.76 6.19 9.51
N PRO A 68 0.86 7.18 9.68
CA PRO A 68 -0.52 7.08 9.22
C PRO A 68 -0.62 6.90 7.70
N GLU A 69 -1.68 6.21 7.25
CA GLU A 69 -2.01 6.07 5.83
C GLU A 69 -2.45 7.38 5.20
N CYS A 70 -2.99 8.30 6.00
CA CYS A 70 -3.35 9.64 5.58
C CYS A 70 -3.01 10.66 6.66
N VAL A 71 -2.29 11.72 6.30
CA VAL A 71 -2.01 12.87 7.16
C VAL A 71 -2.54 14.12 6.46
N VAL A 72 -3.42 14.85 7.12
CA VAL A 72 -3.91 16.16 6.69
C VAL A 72 -3.30 17.22 7.59
N LEU A 73 -2.43 18.06 7.03
CA LEU A 73 -1.89 19.22 7.73
C LEU A 73 -2.68 20.46 7.36
N VAL A 74 -3.12 21.18 8.38
CA VAL A 74 -3.94 22.38 8.27
C VAL A 74 -3.13 23.59 8.72
N SER A 75 -3.14 24.68 7.97
CA SER A 75 -2.48 25.94 8.37
C SER A 75 -3.07 27.14 7.65
N ALA A 76 -2.92 28.33 8.21
CA ALA A 76 -3.25 29.59 7.53
C ALA A 76 -2.15 30.08 6.55
N HIS A 77 -0.98 29.42 6.51
CA HIS A 77 0.16 29.84 5.68
C HIS A 77 0.82 28.64 4.96
N ILE A 78 0.01 27.90 4.20
CA ILE A 78 0.47 26.63 3.60
C ILE A 78 1.60 26.79 2.56
N ASP A 79 1.72 27.96 1.92
CA ASP A 79 2.73 28.21 0.90
C ASP A 79 4.15 28.30 1.45
N ALA A 80 4.31 28.76 2.70
CA ALA A 80 5.60 28.74 3.38
C ALA A 80 6.04 27.28 3.64
N PHE A 81 5.09 26.45 4.01
CA PHE A 81 5.28 25.04 4.33
C PHE A 81 5.61 24.19 3.10
N ARG A 82 4.92 24.40 1.98
CA ARG A 82 5.15 23.64 0.73
C ARG A 82 6.60 23.66 0.25
N ARG A 83 7.37 24.68 0.63
CA ARG A 83 8.78 24.82 0.24
C ARG A 83 9.75 24.13 1.21
N SER A 84 9.34 23.94 2.46
CA SER A 84 10.20 23.40 3.52
C SER A 84 9.97 21.91 3.79
N VAL A 85 8.94 21.30 3.21
CA VAL A 85 8.55 19.91 3.48
C VAL A 85 8.54 19.07 2.23
N ARG A 86 9.11 17.87 2.35
CA ARG A 86 8.92 16.81 1.37
C ARG A 86 7.47 16.33 1.45
N ILE A 87 6.68 16.62 0.42
CA ILE A 87 5.29 16.16 0.32
C ILE A 87 5.32 14.68 -0.06
N GLU A 88 5.02 13.84 0.93
CA GLU A 88 4.82 12.41 0.75
C GLU A 88 3.42 12.13 0.18
N PRO A 89 3.17 11.01 -0.52
CA PRO A 89 1.87 10.72 -1.17
C PRO A 89 0.67 10.66 -0.21
N ASN A 90 0.92 10.29 1.05
CA ASN A 90 -0.06 10.24 2.12
C ASN A 90 -0.25 11.58 2.85
N LEU A 91 0.47 12.63 2.46
CA LEU A 91 0.43 13.94 3.10
C LEU A 91 -0.37 14.95 2.26
N VAL A 92 -1.51 15.38 2.78
CA VAL A 92 -2.37 16.39 2.19
C VAL A 92 -2.28 17.69 2.98
N LEU A 93 -2.18 18.80 2.26
CA LEU A 93 -2.00 20.14 2.82
C LEU A 93 -3.26 20.98 2.57
N LEU A 94 -3.89 21.46 3.63
CA LEU A 94 -5.08 22.31 3.57
C LEU A 94 -4.79 23.70 4.13
N ASP A 95 -5.24 24.71 3.38
CA ASP A 95 -5.19 26.10 3.82
C ASP A 95 -6.46 26.45 4.62
N LYS A 96 -6.32 27.15 5.73
CA LYS A 96 -7.46 27.64 6.54
C LYS A 96 -8.17 28.78 5.78
N PRO A 97 -9.52 28.84 5.78
CA PRO A 97 -10.45 27.99 6.51
C PRO A 97 -10.76 26.65 5.82
N VAL A 98 -10.93 25.59 6.62
CA VAL A 98 -11.25 24.24 6.15
C VAL A 98 -12.75 23.96 6.32
N SER A 99 -13.42 23.61 5.22
CA SER A 99 -14.81 23.15 5.23
C SER A 99 -14.90 21.63 5.36
N SER A 100 -16.05 21.11 5.80
CA SER A 100 -16.30 19.67 5.88
C SER A 100 -16.06 18.95 4.56
N ALA A 101 -16.53 19.53 3.44
CA ALA A 101 -16.32 18.95 2.11
C ALA A 101 -14.82 18.87 1.76
N ARG A 102 -14.06 19.93 2.04
CA ARG A 102 -12.60 19.92 1.79
C ARG A 102 -11.85 18.94 2.68
N LEU A 103 -12.29 18.76 3.92
CA LEU A 103 -11.69 17.77 4.81
C LEU A 103 -11.93 16.35 4.28
N LEU A 104 -13.16 16.04 3.85
CA LEU A 104 -13.48 14.74 3.27
C LEU A 104 -12.74 14.50 1.95
N ASP A 105 -12.73 15.48 1.05
CA ASP A 105 -11.95 15.41 -0.20
C ASP A 105 -10.45 15.18 0.08
N ALA A 106 -9.91 15.76 1.15
CA ALA A 106 -8.52 15.56 1.54
C ALA A 106 -8.24 14.11 1.99
N LEU A 107 -9.18 13.48 2.68
CA LEU A 107 -9.07 12.08 3.07
C LEU A 107 -9.17 11.14 1.87
N ASP A 108 -10.07 11.41 0.94
CA ASP A 108 -10.25 10.60 -0.27
C ASP A 108 -9.08 10.76 -1.26
N SER A 109 -8.47 11.95 -1.28
CA SER A 109 -7.36 12.27 -2.19
C SER A 109 -6.01 11.77 -1.68
N ALA A 110 -5.83 11.63 -0.36
CA ALA A 110 -4.65 10.99 0.20
C ALA A 110 -4.50 9.60 -0.43
N ALA A 111 -3.38 9.37 -1.11
CA ALA A 111 -3.07 8.02 -1.55
C ALA A 111 -2.79 7.22 -0.27
N PRO A 112 -3.46 6.08 -0.02
CA PRO A 112 -3.03 5.21 1.07
C PRO A 112 -1.53 4.97 0.90
N ARG A 113 -0.78 5.03 2.00
CA ARG A 113 0.53 4.39 1.97
C ARG A 113 0.25 2.95 1.57
N HIS A 114 0.82 2.58 0.45
CA HIS A 114 0.91 1.18 0.14
C HIS A 114 1.92 0.59 1.12
N ASP A 115 1.43 0.16 2.27
CA ASP A 115 1.87 -1.14 2.71
C ASP A 115 1.69 -2.05 1.51
N HIS A 116 2.81 -2.62 1.05
CA HIS A 116 2.88 -3.56 -0.05
C HIS A 116 1.62 -4.41 -0.06
N PHE A 117 0.71 -4.16 -1.00
CA PHE A 117 -0.35 -5.14 -1.18
C PHE A 117 0.38 -6.39 -1.65
N GLU A 118 0.20 -7.50 -0.93
CA GLU A 118 0.72 -8.83 -1.26
C GLU A 118 0.22 -9.33 -2.64
N PHE A 119 -0.57 -8.52 -3.34
CA PHE A 119 -1.13 -8.76 -4.65
C PHE A 119 -0.42 -7.94 -5.73
N THR A 120 0.19 -8.66 -6.65
CA THR A 120 0.75 -8.17 -7.91
C THR A 120 -0.34 -7.53 -8.79
N VAL A 121 0.08 -6.71 -9.77
CA VAL A 121 -0.84 -6.11 -10.76
C VAL A 121 -1.78 -7.15 -11.43
N PRO A 122 -1.30 -8.35 -11.83
CA PRO A 122 -2.14 -9.47 -12.26
C PRO A 122 -3.29 -9.85 -11.33
N GLU A 123 -3.06 -9.89 -10.02
CA GLU A 123 -4.05 -10.32 -9.02
C GLU A 123 -5.16 -9.28 -8.85
N TYR A 124 -4.80 -7.99 -8.84
CA TYR A 124 -5.78 -6.90 -8.86
C TYR A 124 -6.63 -6.90 -10.13
N LEU A 125 -6.02 -7.16 -11.29
CA LEU A 125 -6.73 -7.31 -12.55
C LEU A 125 -7.74 -8.46 -12.49
N GLN A 126 -7.37 -9.60 -11.91
CA GLN A 126 -8.28 -10.73 -11.76
C GLN A 126 -9.50 -10.37 -10.90
N ILE A 127 -9.27 -9.75 -9.73
CA ILE A 127 -10.36 -9.33 -8.83
C ILE A 127 -11.28 -8.32 -9.52
N ALA A 128 -10.72 -7.27 -10.12
CA ALA A 128 -11.48 -6.21 -10.78
C ALA A 128 -12.30 -6.74 -11.97
N CYS A 129 -11.71 -7.61 -12.80
CA CYS A 129 -12.38 -8.17 -13.95
C CYS A 129 -13.45 -9.21 -13.58
N MET A 130 -13.22 -10.04 -12.56
CA MET A 130 -14.19 -11.04 -12.09
C MET A 130 -15.36 -10.41 -11.34
N GLY A 131 -15.12 -9.31 -10.61
CA GLY A 131 -16.14 -8.56 -9.90
C GLY A 131 -16.93 -7.56 -10.74
N LEU A 132 -16.67 -7.48 -12.06
CA LEU A 132 -17.26 -6.50 -12.98
C LEU A 132 -17.04 -5.04 -12.54
N HIS A 133 -15.90 -4.76 -11.90
CA HIS A 133 -15.60 -3.44 -11.38
C HIS A 133 -15.16 -2.48 -12.50
N SER A 134 -15.46 -1.19 -12.29
CA SER A 134 -14.94 -0.10 -13.12
C SER A 134 -13.96 0.71 -12.27
N VAL A 135 -12.67 0.64 -12.59
CA VAL A 135 -11.57 1.17 -11.77
C VAL A 135 -10.40 1.57 -12.65
N ARG A 136 -9.63 2.57 -12.23
CA ARG A 136 -8.30 2.85 -12.75
C ARG A 136 -7.27 2.44 -11.72
N LEU A 137 -6.41 1.49 -12.10
CA LEU A 137 -5.24 1.10 -11.34
C LEU A 137 -4.11 2.06 -11.70
N GLU A 138 -3.56 2.78 -10.74
CA GLU A 138 -2.30 3.51 -10.90
C GLU A 138 -1.17 2.65 -10.36
N VAL A 139 -0.16 2.42 -11.17
CA VAL A 139 0.97 1.55 -10.84
C VAL A 139 2.21 2.40 -10.59
N TRP A 140 2.78 2.24 -9.41
CA TRP A 140 3.88 3.02 -8.88
C TRP A 140 5.11 2.13 -8.66
N ARG A 141 6.30 2.72 -8.80
CA ARG A 141 7.57 2.10 -8.43
C ARG A 141 8.39 3.11 -7.65
N ARG A 142 8.73 2.79 -6.39
CA ARG A 142 9.59 3.65 -5.53
C ARG A 142 9.15 5.12 -5.59
N ASP A 143 7.86 5.37 -5.33
CA ASP A 143 7.19 6.68 -5.33
C ASP A 143 7.07 7.41 -6.68
N GLN A 144 7.43 6.76 -7.79
CA GLN A 144 7.22 7.29 -9.14
C GLN A 144 6.06 6.57 -9.83
N LEU A 145 5.10 7.33 -10.38
CA LEU A 145 4.03 6.78 -11.21
C LEU A 145 4.66 6.17 -12.47
N PHE A 146 4.55 4.84 -12.60
CA PHE A 146 5.06 4.09 -13.74
C PHE A 146 4.03 4.06 -14.87
N GLY A 147 2.77 3.81 -14.54
CA GLY A 147 1.70 3.72 -15.52
C GLY A 147 0.32 3.62 -14.89
N SER A 148 -0.69 3.42 -15.74
CA SER A 148 -2.07 3.22 -15.31
C SER A 148 -2.77 2.19 -16.18
N VAL A 149 -3.70 1.45 -15.59
CA VAL A 149 -4.55 0.47 -16.25
C VAL A 149 -6.00 0.79 -15.92
N THR A 150 -6.83 1.02 -16.94
CA THR A 150 -8.26 1.29 -16.76
C THR A 150 -9.07 0.05 -17.09
N ILE A 151 -9.99 -0.29 -16.20
CA ILE A 151 -10.94 -1.40 -16.31
C ILE A 151 -12.34 -0.78 -16.25
N LEU A 152 -13.22 -1.13 -17.19
CA LEU A 152 -14.61 -0.69 -17.22
C LEU A 152 -15.52 -1.90 -17.36
N ASP A 153 -16.50 -2.01 -16.46
CA ASP A 153 -17.46 -3.13 -16.41
C ASP A 153 -16.77 -4.51 -16.46
N GLY A 154 -15.67 -4.65 -15.71
CA GLY A 154 -14.83 -5.85 -15.69
C GLY A 154 -14.02 -6.12 -16.96
N GLN A 155 -14.01 -5.19 -17.92
CA GLN A 155 -13.20 -5.30 -19.14
C GLN A 155 -11.97 -4.40 -19.05
N LEU A 156 -10.80 -4.97 -19.36
CA LEU A 156 -9.58 -4.21 -19.58
C LEU A 156 -9.80 -3.24 -20.76
N TRP A 157 -9.81 -1.95 -20.45
CA TRP A 157 -10.21 -0.90 -21.38
C TRP A 157 -9.01 -0.20 -22.00
N SER A 158 -8.05 0.18 -21.17
CA SER A 158 -6.82 0.82 -21.62
C SER A 158 -5.66 0.66 -20.66
N ALA A 159 -4.45 0.82 -21.16
CA ALA A 159 -3.25 0.94 -20.34
C ALA A 159 -2.33 2.03 -20.89
N ARG A 160 -1.64 2.75 -20.02
CA ARG A 160 -0.75 3.87 -20.38
C ARG A 160 0.47 3.92 -19.50
N ASP A 161 1.59 4.30 -20.08
CA ASP A 161 2.81 4.65 -19.37
C ASP A 161 3.53 5.80 -20.09
N ALA A 162 4.74 6.16 -19.65
CA ALA A 162 5.52 7.21 -20.30
C ALA A 162 5.98 6.88 -21.74
N ARG A 163 5.88 5.61 -22.17
CA ARG A 163 6.35 5.11 -23.46
C ARG A 163 5.21 4.91 -24.48
N GLY A 164 3.95 5.02 -24.07
CA GLY A 164 2.80 4.94 -24.96
C GLY A 164 1.54 4.41 -24.27
N SER A 165 0.62 3.86 -25.07
CA SER A 165 -0.63 3.28 -24.59
C SER A 165 -0.96 1.93 -25.26
N GLY A 166 -2.03 1.27 -24.81
CA GLY A 166 -2.48 -0.02 -25.33
C GLY A 166 -1.75 -1.22 -24.73
N GLU A 167 -1.77 -2.35 -25.44
CA GLU A 167 -1.24 -3.63 -24.96
C GLU A 167 0.27 -3.58 -24.61
N ASP A 168 1.06 -2.79 -25.35
CA ASP A 168 2.49 -2.66 -25.08
C ASP A 168 2.77 -1.96 -23.74
N ALA A 169 1.96 -0.94 -23.40
CA ALA A 169 2.04 -0.28 -22.09
C ALA A 169 1.55 -1.22 -20.99
N PHE A 170 0.49 -1.98 -21.25
CA PHE A 170 -0.02 -2.97 -20.31
C PHE A 170 1.04 -4.03 -19.97
N ARG A 171 1.75 -4.57 -20.96
CA ARG A 171 2.82 -5.56 -20.72
C ARG A 171 3.93 -5.02 -19.83
N ARG A 172 4.43 -3.81 -20.10
CA ARG A 172 5.47 -3.18 -19.27
C ARG A 172 5.01 -2.94 -17.83
N VAL A 173 3.73 -2.66 -17.62
CA VAL A 173 3.14 -2.51 -16.29
C VAL A 173 3.06 -3.86 -15.56
N LEU A 174 2.77 -4.96 -16.27
CA LEU A 174 2.75 -6.31 -15.70
C LEU A 174 4.14 -6.87 -15.38
N GLU A 175 5.15 -6.50 -16.16
CA GLU A 175 6.56 -6.90 -15.97
C GLU A 175 7.25 -6.12 -14.85
N LEU A 176 6.54 -5.19 -14.20
CA LEU A 176 7.12 -4.34 -13.17
C LEU A 176 7.22 -5.10 -11.85
N ASP A 177 8.44 -5.54 -11.52
CA ASP A 177 8.76 -6.02 -10.18
C ASP A 177 8.71 -4.88 -9.16
N ASP A 178 8.30 -5.18 -7.93
CA ASP A 178 8.18 -4.20 -6.82
C ASP A 178 7.19 -3.07 -7.14
N ALA A 179 6.10 -3.43 -7.83
CA ALA A 179 5.03 -2.54 -8.20
C ALA A 179 4.02 -2.35 -7.07
N THR A 180 3.58 -1.11 -6.94
CA THR A 180 2.58 -0.67 -5.97
C THR A 180 1.32 -0.23 -6.70
N VAL A 181 0.15 -0.76 -6.34
CA VAL A 181 -1.10 -0.52 -7.09
C VAL A 181 -2.11 0.31 -6.28
N VAL A 182 -2.42 1.52 -6.74
CA VAL A 182 -3.53 2.34 -6.22
C VAL A 182 -4.78 2.10 -7.05
N CYS A 183 -5.90 1.78 -6.40
CA CYS A 183 -7.20 1.81 -7.05
C CYS A 183 -7.81 3.23 -6.97
N ARG A 184 -8.11 3.82 -8.13
CA ARG A 184 -8.83 5.10 -8.25
C ARG A 184 -10.12 4.90 -9.03
N ALA A 185 -11.09 5.81 -8.83
CA ALA A 185 -12.25 5.87 -9.72
C ALA A 185 -11.78 6.07 -11.17
N PRO A 186 -12.43 5.46 -12.17
CA PRO A 186 -11.96 5.45 -13.55
C PRO A 186 -11.86 6.84 -14.22
N GLY A 187 -12.43 7.88 -13.58
CA GLY A 187 -12.41 9.27 -14.04
C GLY A 187 -13.24 9.49 -15.30
N ALA A 188 -13.13 10.68 -15.91
CA ALA A 188 -13.67 10.93 -17.25
C ALA A 188 -12.88 10.06 -18.25
N VAL A 189 -13.52 8.97 -18.69
CA VAL A 189 -12.94 8.04 -19.66
C VAL A 189 -12.79 8.79 -20.98
N GLY A 190 -11.55 9.03 -21.42
CA GLY A 190 -11.29 9.45 -22.79
C GLY A 190 -11.77 8.35 -23.74
N GLU A 191 -12.44 8.72 -24.84
CA GLU A 191 -13.21 7.82 -25.72
C GLU A 191 -12.40 6.69 -26.39
N ASP A 192 -11.08 6.69 -26.28
CA ASP A 192 -10.22 5.72 -26.95
C ASP A 192 -9.99 4.46 -26.11
N ARG A 193 -10.82 3.45 -26.36
CA ARG A 193 -10.51 2.05 -26.01
C ARG A 193 -9.32 1.58 -26.85
N ASP A 194 -8.18 1.35 -26.22
CA ASP A 194 -6.94 0.92 -26.89
C ASP A 194 -6.55 -0.54 -26.59
N ILE A 195 -7.37 -1.27 -25.82
CA ILE A 195 -7.24 -2.71 -25.61
C ILE A 195 -8.58 -3.40 -25.94
N SER A 196 -8.58 -4.27 -26.95
CA SER A 196 -9.78 -4.97 -27.43
C SER A 196 -9.79 -6.46 -27.09
N ARG A 197 -8.63 -7.06 -26.76
CA ARG A 197 -8.50 -8.47 -26.40
C ARG A 197 -8.91 -8.72 -24.95
N SER A 198 -9.36 -9.94 -24.66
CA SER A 198 -9.67 -10.37 -23.29
C SER A 198 -8.42 -10.29 -22.42
N TRP A 199 -8.53 -9.70 -21.24
CA TRP A 199 -7.44 -9.53 -20.28
C TRP A 199 -6.70 -10.85 -19.97
N GLN A 200 -7.41 -11.99 -19.98
CA GLN A 200 -6.83 -13.33 -19.77
C GLN A 200 -5.79 -13.69 -20.84
N HIS A 201 -6.08 -13.36 -22.10
CA HIS A 201 -5.16 -13.63 -23.21
C HIS A 201 -3.93 -12.72 -23.14
N VAL A 202 -4.13 -11.44 -22.83
CA VAL A 202 -3.02 -10.49 -22.76
C VAL A 202 -2.09 -10.81 -21.58
N LEU A 203 -2.66 -11.26 -20.45
CA LEU A 203 -1.90 -11.67 -19.27
C LEU A 203 -1.12 -12.98 -19.50
N LEU A 204 -1.71 -13.95 -20.21
CA LEU A 204 -1.02 -15.18 -20.61
C LEU A 204 0.10 -14.92 -21.64
N ASP A 205 -0.10 -14.00 -22.58
CA ASP A 205 0.92 -13.62 -23.57
C ASP A 205 2.10 -12.88 -22.89
N ALA A 206 1.81 -12.00 -21.92
CA ALA A 206 2.84 -11.31 -21.13
C ALA A 206 3.71 -12.29 -20.31
N ALA A 207 3.09 -13.29 -19.67
CA ALA A 207 3.81 -14.30 -18.88
C ALA A 207 4.74 -15.19 -19.74
N LYS A 208 4.37 -15.45 -21.01
CA LYS A 208 5.21 -16.24 -21.92
C LYS A 208 6.46 -15.50 -22.39
N LEU A 209 6.35 -14.21 -22.68
CA LEU A 209 7.46 -13.41 -23.21
C LEU A 209 8.53 -13.12 -22.14
N GLY A 210 8.15 -12.96 -20.87
CA GLY A 210 9.10 -12.87 -19.76
C GLY A 210 9.95 -14.13 -19.58
N ASP A 211 9.38 -15.30 -19.85
CA ASP A 211 10.05 -16.61 -19.74
C ASP A 211 10.97 -16.90 -20.97
N GLU A 212 10.68 -16.29 -22.12
CA GLU A 212 11.50 -16.39 -23.35
C GLU A 212 12.66 -15.38 -23.37
N GLY A 213 12.50 -14.17 -22.80
CA GLY A 213 13.55 -13.16 -22.71
C GLY A 213 14.64 -13.46 -21.67
N ALA A 214 14.34 -14.28 -20.66
CA ALA A 214 15.28 -14.63 -19.59
C ALA A 214 16.25 -15.77 -19.94
N ARG A 215 16.02 -16.51 -21.05
CA ARG A 215 16.79 -17.72 -21.37
C ARG A 215 18.09 -17.50 -22.15
N ASP A 216 18.36 -16.30 -22.66
CA ASP A 216 19.53 -16.07 -23.53
C ASP A 216 20.78 -15.46 -22.84
N ASP A 217 20.71 -15.02 -21.57
CA ASP A 217 21.82 -14.23 -20.97
C ASP A 217 22.50 -14.81 -19.71
N ALA A 218 22.25 -16.06 -19.32
CA ALA A 218 22.88 -16.58 -18.08
C ALA A 218 23.43 -18.01 -18.22
N ALA A 219 24.48 -18.17 -19.02
CA ALA A 219 25.41 -19.28 -18.85
C ALA A 219 26.33 -19.02 -17.63
N ALA A 220 25.92 -19.62 -16.50
CA ALA A 220 26.72 -20.21 -15.43
C ALA A 220 27.87 -19.40 -14.78
N ARG A 221 27.65 -19.02 -13.51
CA ARG A 221 28.62 -19.27 -12.41
C ARG A 221 27.86 -19.47 -11.09
N PRO A 222 28.25 -20.42 -10.22
CA PRO A 222 27.56 -20.65 -8.95
C PRO A 222 27.90 -19.53 -7.98
N VAL A 223 26.89 -18.81 -7.49
CA VAL A 223 27.02 -17.80 -6.44
C VAL A 223 26.66 -18.47 -5.11
N GLU A 224 27.57 -18.43 -4.13
CA GLU A 224 27.24 -18.77 -2.74
C GLU A 224 26.28 -17.72 -2.19
N LEU A 225 25.04 -18.12 -1.92
CA LEU A 225 23.97 -17.25 -1.45
C LEU A 225 24.24 -16.77 -0.03
N SER A 226 23.99 -15.48 0.19
CA SER A 226 24.10 -14.83 1.49
C SER A 226 23.07 -15.40 2.48
N PRO A 227 23.31 -15.30 3.81
CA PRO A 227 22.38 -15.82 4.81
C PRO A 227 20.94 -15.27 4.72
N ALA A 228 20.76 -14.06 4.19
CA ALA A 228 19.44 -13.45 4.00
C ALA A 228 18.69 -14.06 2.82
N GLU A 229 19.36 -14.27 1.69
CA GLU A 229 18.80 -14.97 0.52
C GLU A 229 18.41 -16.41 0.88
N ARG A 230 19.19 -17.05 1.78
CA ARG A 230 18.86 -18.39 2.31
C ARG A 230 17.60 -18.41 3.17
N VAL A 231 17.23 -17.32 3.84
CA VAL A 231 15.98 -17.26 4.64
C VAL A 231 14.78 -17.11 3.72
N GLU A 232 14.90 -16.28 2.69
CA GLU A 232 13.84 -16.05 1.69
C GLU A 232 13.52 -17.34 0.93
N ASP A 233 14.54 -18.12 0.53
CA ASP A 233 14.36 -19.44 -0.08
C ASP A 233 13.60 -20.43 0.84
N ILE A 234 13.90 -20.40 2.15
CA ILE A 234 13.21 -21.28 3.12
C ILE A 234 11.75 -20.86 3.26
N ILE A 235 11.46 -19.56 3.24
CA ILE A 235 10.09 -19.02 3.28
C ILE A 235 9.31 -19.44 2.02
N GLU A 236 9.91 -19.31 0.83
CA GLU A 236 9.25 -19.70 -0.42
C GLU A 236 8.97 -21.22 -0.45
N HIS A 237 9.92 -22.02 0.03
CA HIS A 237 9.74 -23.46 0.19
C HIS A 237 8.61 -23.80 1.17
N ALA A 238 8.54 -23.10 2.32
CA ALA A 238 7.49 -23.27 3.32
C ALA A 238 6.11 -22.93 2.74
N ALA A 239 6.00 -21.83 2.00
CA ALA A 239 4.77 -21.42 1.34
C ALA A 239 4.32 -22.43 0.27
N ARG A 240 5.26 -23.00 -0.49
CA ARG A 240 4.98 -24.08 -1.45
C ARG A 240 4.48 -25.34 -0.75
N ALA A 241 5.09 -25.73 0.36
CA ALA A 241 4.64 -26.87 1.16
C ALA A 241 3.22 -26.68 1.71
N VAL A 242 2.84 -25.46 2.13
CA VAL A 242 1.46 -25.15 2.52
C VAL A 242 0.48 -25.35 1.35
N ARG A 243 0.83 -24.84 0.15
CA ARG A 243 0.00 -25.00 -1.06
C ARG A 243 -0.18 -26.46 -1.45
N ASP A 244 0.88 -27.25 -1.32
CA ASP A 244 0.87 -28.68 -1.61
C ASP A 244 0.22 -29.52 -0.49
N SER A 245 -0.34 -28.88 0.55
CA SER A 245 -0.88 -29.54 1.74
C SER A 245 0.12 -30.39 2.53
N ARG A 246 1.42 -30.12 2.37
CA ARG A 246 2.52 -30.75 3.12
C ARG A 246 2.82 -29.95 4.39
N PHE A 247 1.90 -30.01 5.35
CA PHE A 247 1.91 -29.12 6.52
C PHE A 247 3.06 -29.37 7.51
N HIS A 248 3.58 -30.60 7.61
CA HIS A 248 4.78 -30.89 8.41
C HIS A 248 6.04 -30.25 7.82
N ASP A 249 6.21 -30.34 6.50
CA ASP A 249 7.34 -29.70 5.80
C ASP A 249 7.26 -28.17 5.91
N ALA A 250 6.05 -27.61 5.81
CA ALA A 250 5.81 -26.19 6.02
C ALA A 250 6.14 -25.75 7.46
N TYR A 251 5.76 -26.55 8.45
CA TYR A 251 6.04 -26.27 9.85
C TYR A 251 7.54 -26.30 10.15
N ALA A 252 8.25 -27.32 9.66
CA ALA A 252 9.70 -27.45 9.81
C ALA A 252 10.44 -26.26 9.15
N ALA A 253 10.01 -25.86 7.95
CA ALA A 253 10.63 -24.75 7.22
C ALA A 253 10.40 -23.39 7.92
N TYR A 254 9.17 -23.07 8.36
CA TYR A 254 8.93 -21.83 9.10
C TYR A 254 9.60 -21.83 10.49
N SER A 255 9.69 -22.97 11.16
CA SER A 255 10.43 -23.08 12.43
C SER A 255 11.93 -22.82 12.21
N ARG A 256 12.49 -23.31 11.10
CA ARG A 256 13.87 -23.02 10.70
C ARG A 256 14.11 -21.54 10.38
N VAL A 257 13.12 -20.85 9.80
CA VAL A 257 13.18 -19.39 9.62
C VAL A 257 13.26 -18.68 10.96
N LEU A 258 12.50 -19.11 11.98
CA LEU A 258 12.57 -18.52 13.33
C LEU A 258 13.88 -18.79 14.07
N GLU A 259 14.55 -19.90 13.78
CA GLU A 259 15.89 -20.17 14.32
C GLU A 259 16.95 -19.24 13.71
N LEU A 260 16.77 -18.83 12.45
CA LEU A 260 17.68 -17.94 11.73
C LEU A 260 17.34 -16.45 11.96
N ASP A 261 16.06 -16.13 12.06
CA ASP A 261 15.51 -14.81 12.32
C ASP A 261 14.30 -14.91 13.28
N GLY A 262 14.58 -14.85 14.58
CA GLY A 262 13.59 -15.02 15.64
C GLY A 262 12.52 -13.91 15.73
N ARG A 263 12.59 -12.88 14.89
CA ARG A 263 11.58 -11.81 14.81
C ARG A 263 10.80 -11.84 13.50
N ASN A 264 10.99 -12.86 12.67
CA ASN A 264 10.31 -12.98 11.39
C ASN A 264 8.79 -13.17 11.58
N GLY A 265 8.02 -12.10 11.33
CA GLY A 265 6.58 -12.05 11.59
C GLY A 265 5.80 -13.10 10.80
N LEU A 266 6.17 -13.33 9.54
CA LEU A 266 5.51 -14.32 8.67
C LEU A 266 5.69 -15.74 9.21
N ALA A 267 6.90 -16.10 9.65
CA ALA A 267 7.17 -17.40 10.23
C ALA A 267 6.48 -17.57 11.60
N LEU A 268 6.43 -16.53 12.45
CA LEU A 268 5.72 -16.56 13.74
C LEU A 268 4.22 -16.86 13.56
N VAL A 269 3.57 -16.17 12.64
CA VAL A 269 2.14 -16.33 12.36
C VAL A 269 1.85 -17.71 11.78
N ASN A 270 2.65 -18.17 10.83
CA ASN A 270 2.43 -19.47 10.17
C ASN A 270 2.73 -20.66 11.10
N VAL A 271 3.77 -20.60 11.93
CA VAL A 271 4.04 -21.62 12.96
C VAL A 271 2.89 -21.68 13.97
N ALA A 272 2.42 -20.54 14.47
CA ALA A 272 1.28 -20.49 15.40
C ALA A 272 0.01 -21.07 14.77
N ARG A 273 -0.23 -20.81 13.48
CA ARG A 273 -1.36 -21.34 12.72
C ARG A 273 -1.27 -22.85 12.54
N LEU A 274 -0.10 -23.38 12.18
CA LEU A 274 0.13 -24.82 11.96
C LEU A 274 0.02 -25.61 13.26
N ARG A 275 0.51 -25.08 14.39
CA ARG A 275 0.30 -25.70 15.72
C ARG A 275 -1.16 -25.83 16.10
N ARG A 276 -1.98 -24.81 15.81
CA ARG A 276 -3.44 -24.86 16.05
C ARG A 276 -4.15 -25.92 15.19
N LEU A 277 -3.56 -26.28 14.06
CA LEU A 277 -4.03 -27.34 13.17
C LEU A 277 -3.50 -28.73 13.56
N GLY A 278 -2.74 -28.84 14.65
CA GLY A 278 -2.19 -30.10 15.16
C GLY A 278 -0.85 -30.50 14.54
N PHE A 279 -0.15 -29.58 13.88
CA PHE A 279 1.19 -29.82 13.33
C PHE A 279 2.24 -29.18 14.25
N ASP A 280 2.98 -30.01 14.97
CA ASP A 280 4.11 -29.64 15.83
C ASP A 280 5.20 -30.73 15.76
N ASP A 281 6.34 -30.50 16.41
CA ASP A 281 7.47 -31.44 16.41
C ASP A 281 7.18 -32.76 17.17
N GLU A 282 6.07 -32.86 17.92
CA GLU A 282 5.73 -34.05 18.72
C GLU A 282 4.83 -35.06 17.96
N ALA A 283 4.41 -34.74 16.73
CA ALA A 283 3.51 -35.57 15.93
C ALA A 283 4.20 -36.55 14.94
N LEU A 284 5.53 -36.72 15.02
CA LEU A 284 6.35 -37.61 14.18
C LEU A 284 6.81 -38.87 14.94
#